data_AF-A0A5E4V640-F1
#
_entry.id   AF-A0A5E4V640-F1
#
_cell.length_a   1.000
_cell.length_b   1.000
_cell.length_c   1.000
_cell.angle_alpha   90.00
_cell.angle_beta   90.00
_cell.angle_gamma   90.00
#
_symmetry.space_group_name_H-M   'P 1'
#
loop_
_entity.id
_entity.type
_entity.pdbx_description
1 polymer ?
#
loop_
_entity_poly.entity_id
_entity_poly.type
_entity_poly.pdbx_seq_one_letter_code
_entity_poly.pdbx_strand_id
1 'polypeptide(L)'
;METPCDIMDYTSLTAEQLRSLIAEIIETRGDSLSRTKFTDEFLSLLEDVPGREGDECSAALVDVAWVAYTDVAPHNDIDADNH
;
A
#
# COMPACT_ATOMS: atom_id res chain seq x y z
N MET A 1 -5.97 6.09 33.30
CA MET A 1 -4.64 5.81 32.72
C MET A 1 -4.93 5.47 31.28
N GLU A 2 -4.92 6.49 30.43
CA GLU A 2 -5.15 6.35 29.00
C GLU A 2 -3.92 5.62 28.47
N THR A 3 -4.12 4.44 27.91
CA THR A 3 -3.07 3.70 27.22
C THR A 3 -2.63 4.56 26.03
N PRO A 4 -1.37 5.06 25.99
CA PRO A 4 -0.86 5.64 24.76
C PRO A 4 -0.89 4.50 23.74
N CYS A 5 -1.66 4.66 22.66
CA CYS A 5 -1.84 3.74 21.54
C CYS A 5 -0.96 2.51 21.63
N ASP A 6 -1.53 1.32 21.77
CA ASP A 6 -0.83 0.04 21.60
C ASP A 6 0.12 0.09 20.40
N ILE A 7 1.36 0.49 20.67
CA ILE A 7 2.38 0.87 19.68
C ILE A 7 2.91 -0.38 18.97
N MET A 8 2.44 -1.56 19.39
CA MET A 8 2.74 -2.88 18.84
C MET A 8 1.69 -3.40 17.86
N ASP A 9 0.48 -2.85 17.78
CA ASP A 9 -0.47 -3.27 16.74
C ASP A 9 -0.22 -2.52 15.42
N TYR A 10 0.35 -1.32 15.51
CA TYR A 10 0.60 -0.47 14.35
C TYR A 10 1.94 -0.67 13.63
N THR A 11 2.91 -1.33 14.28
CA THR A 11 4.23 -1.65 13.70
C THR A 11 4.26 -2.98 12.92
N SER A 12 3.14 -3.69 12.84
CA SER A 12 3.11 -5.12 12.49
C SER A 12 2.77 -5.46 11.04
N LEU A 13 2.65 -4.48 10.14
CA LEU A 13 2.67 -4.82 8.71
C LEU A 13 4.10 -5.14 8.31
N THR A 14 4.41 -6.43 8.32
CA THR A 14 5.66 -6.94 7.75
C THR A 14 5.75 -6.53 6.28
N ALA A 15 6.98 -6.33 5.79
CA ALA A 15 7.22 -5.99 4.39
C ALA A 15 6.56 -7.01 3.42
N GLU A 16 6.38 -8.25 3.87
CA GLU A 16 5.68 -9.32 3.14
C GLU A 16 4.18 -9.04 3.01
N GLN A 17 3.49 -8.64 4.09
CA GLN A 17 2.08 -8.29 4.02
C GLN A 17 1.85 -7.05 3.15
N LEU A 18 2.71 -6.04 3.27
CA LEU A 18 2.65 -4.84 2.42
C LEU A 18 2.82 -5.20 0.93
N ARG A 19 3.76 -6.09 0.60
CA ARG A 19 3.92 -6.62 -0.77
C ARG A 19 2.71 -7.43 -1.22
N SER A 20 2.10 -8.23 -0.34
CA SER A 20 0.91 -9.01 -0.67
C SER A 20 -0.28 -8.11 -1.00
N LEU A 21 -0.48 -7.04 -0.23
CA LEU A 21 -1.52 -6.03 -0.49
C LEU A 21 -1.29 -5.30 -1.82
N ILE A 22 -0.04 -4.90 -2.09
CA ILE A 22 0.34 -4.27 -3.35
C ILE A 22 0.11 -5.20 -4.53
N ALA A 23 0.49 -6.48 -4.40
CA ALA A 23 0.27 -7.48 -5.43
C ALA A 23 -1.22 -7.66 -5.72
N GLU A 24 -2.06 -7.75 -4.68
CA GLU A 24 -3.51 -7.85 -4.85
C GLU A 24 -4.09 -6.63 -5.58
N ILE A 25 -3.64 -5.42 -5.24
CA ILE A 25 -4.04 -4.19 -5.94
C ILE A 25 -3.62 -4.25 -7.42
N ILE A 26 -2.40 -4.68 -7.73
CA ILE A 26 -1.91 -4.83 -9.10
C ILE A 26 -2.72 -5.90 -9.86
N GLU A 27 -3.01 -7.04 -9.24
CA GLU A 27 -3.77 -8.13 -9.87
C GLU A 27 -5.23 -7.76 -10.13
N THR A 28 -5.85 -6.96 -9.24
CA THR A 28 -7.27 -6.60 -9.33
C THR A 28 -7.51 -5.33 -10.15
N ARG A 29 -6.59 -4.37 -10.13
CA ARG A 29 -6.76 -3.04 -10.74
C ARG A 29 -5.73 -2.70 -11.82
N GLY A 30 -4.61 -3.43 -11.89
CA GLY A 30 -3.48 -3.16 -12.78
C GLY A 30 -2.40 -2.28 -12.15
N ASP A 31 -1.27 -2.17 -12.85
CA ASP A 31 -0.07 -1.40 -12.49
C ASP A 31 -0.16 0.11 -12.81
N SER A 32 -1.29 0.56 -13.37
CA SER A 32 -1.49 1.94 -13.86
C SER A 32 -2.33 2.83 -12.94
N LEU A 33 -2.44 2.50 -11.65
CA LEU A 33 -3.22 3.28 -10.71
C LEU A 33 -2.57 4.62 -10.38
N SER A 34 -3.39 5.66 -10.30
CA SER A 34 -2.98 6.94 -9.72
C SER A 34 -2.80 6.82 -8.20
N ARG A 35 -1.87 7.58 -7.61
CA ARG A 35 -1.61 7.59 -6.15
C ARG A 35 -2.87 7.70 -5.29
N THR A 36 -3.83 8.53 -5.68
CA THR A 36 -5.11 8.68 -4.97
C THR A 36 -5.93 7.40 -4.99
N LYS A 37 -6.03 6.73 -6.15
CA LYS A 37 -6.76 5.47 -6.29
C LYS A 37 -6.06 4.32 -5.57
N PHE A 38 -4.73 4.27 -5.64
CA PHE A 38 -3.93 3.36 -4.85
C PHE A 38 -4.18 3.55 -3.35
N THR A 39 -4.20 4.80 -2.87
CA THR A 39 -4.42 5.09 -1.44
C THR A 39 -5.80 4.64 -0.99
N ASP A 40 -6.84 4.89 -1.78
CA ASP A 40 -8.23 4.47 -1.50
C ASP A 40 -8.36 2.95 -1.39
N GLU A 41 -7.82 2.22 -2.37
CA GLU A 41 -7.83 0.75 -2.38
C GLU A 41 -6.97 0.17 -1.25
N PHE A 42 -5.77 0.72 -1.04
CA PHE A 42 -4.87 0.28 0.02
C PHE A 42 -5.51 0.47 1.40
N LEU A 43 -6.11 1.63 1.67
CA LEU A 43 -6.83 1.87 2.93
C LEU A 43 -8.00 0.90 3.09
N SER A 44 -8.79 0.67 2.04
CA SER A 44 -9.88 -0.31 2.09
C SER A 44 -9.39 -1.73 2.43
N LEU A 45 -8.23 -2.13 1.93
CA LEU A 45 -7.63 -3.43 2.29
C LEU A 45 -7.05 -3.43 3.70
N LEU A 46 -6.53 -2.29 4.17
CA LEU A 46 -6.03 -2.17 5.54
C LEU A 46 -7.15 -2.26 6.58
N GLU A 47 -8.36 -1.79 6.26
CA GLU A 47 -9.54 -1.89 7.12
C GLU A 47 -10.03 -3.35 7.25
N ASP A 48 -9.78 -4.19 6.25
CA ASP A 48 -10.10 -5.63 6.31
C ASP A 48 -9.11 -6.40 7.20
N VAL A 49 -7.92 -5.83 7.46
CA VAL A 49 -6.93 -6.43 8.36
C VAL A 49 -7.38 -6.24 9.82
N PRO A 50 -7.71 -7.33 10.57
CA PRO A 50 -8.15 -7.21 11.94
C PRO A 50 -7.05 -6.60 12.83
N GLY A 51 -7.41 -5.61 13.65
CA GLY A 51 -6.48 -4.90 14.55
C GLY A 51 -5.99 -3.53 14.05
N ARG A 52 -6.55 -3.03 12.94
CA ARG A 52 -6.16 -1.75 12.34
C ARG A 52 -7.27 -0.69 12.51
N GLU A 53 -7.15 0.17 13.53
CA GLU A 53 -8.11 1.28 13.76
C GLU A 53 -7.47 2.64 13.41
N GLY A 54 -7.68 3.06 12.15
CA GLY A 54 -6.97 4.16 11.47
C GLY A 54 -7.05 5.55 12.11
N ASP A 55 -5.92 6.26 12.06
CA ASP A 55 -5.85 7.57 11.35
C ASP A 55 -4.39 8.07 11.26
N GLU A 56 -3.59 7.90 12.32
CA GLU A 56 -2.24 8.48 12.42
C GLU A 56 -1.15 7.70 11.68
N CYS A 57 -1.16 6.37 11.78
CA CYS A 57 -0.10 5.53 11.22
C CYS A 57 -0.28 5.21 9.72
N SER A 58 -1.39 5.64 9.11
CA SER A 58 -1.74 5.28 7.73
C SER A 58 -0.92 6.07 6.71
N ALA A 59 -0.56 7.32 7.00
CA ALA A 59 0.10 8.20 6.04
C ALA A 59 1.53 7.75 5.66
N ALA A 60 2.34 7.37 6.66
CA ALA A 60 3.69 6.87 6.42
C ALA A 60 3.68 5.51 5.70
N LEU A 61 2.74 4.65 6.06
CA LEU A 61 2.54 3.35 5.41
C LEU A 61 2.12 3.48 3.95
N VAL A 62 1.23 4.42 3.64
CA VAL A 62 0.82 4.71 2.26
C VAL A 62 2.01 5.20 1.43
N ASP A 63 2.90 6.02 1.99
CA ASP A 63 4.08 6.50 1.27
C ASP A 63 5.05 5.36 0.94
N VAL A 64 5.34 4.49 1.92
CA VAL A 64 6.16 3.28 1.71
C VAL A 64 5.51 2.32 0.71
N ALA A 65 4.20 2.09 0.83
CA ALA A 65 3.46 1.22 -0.06
C ALA A 65 3.42 1.76 -1.49
N TRP A 66 3.29 3.08 -1.66
CA TRP A 66 3.33 3.73 -2.95
C TRP A 66 4.69 3.58 -3.63
N VAL A 67 5.79 3.82 -2.89
CA VAL A 67 7.15 3.63 -3.42
C VAL A 67 7.35 2.19 -3.89
N ALA A 68 6.92 1.21 -3.08
CA ALA A 68 6.98 -0.20 -3.45
C ALA A 68 6.07 -0.53 -4.66
N TYR A 69 4.86 0.02 -4.74
CA TYR A 69 3.99 -0.14 -5.90
C TYR A 69 4.65 0.40 -7.18
N THR A 70 5.29 1.57 -7.12
CA THR A 70 5.98 2.15 -8.29
C THR A 70 7.29 1.46 -8.66
N ASP A 71 7.91 0.73 -7.73
CA ASP A 71 9.10 -0.10 -7.98
C ASP A 71 8.71 -1.44 -8.62
N VAL A 72 7.56 -1.99 -8.23
CA VAL A 72 7.03 -3.27 -8.72
C VAL A 72 6.25 -3.11 -10.02
N ALA A 73 5.48 -2.02 -10.16
CA ALA A 73 4.87 -1.67 -11.43
C ALA A 73 6.01 -1.46 -12.43
N PRO A 74 6.10 -2.28 -13.49
CA PRO A 74 7.05 -1.97 -14.54
C PRO A 74 6.68 -0.58 -15.00
N HIS A 75 7.57 0.39 -14.76
CA HIS A 75 7.53 1.66 -15.46
C HIS A 75 7.29 1.26 -16.91
N ASN A 76 6.13 1.64 -17.47
CA ASN A 76 5.83 1.39 -18.86
C ASN A 76 6.81 2.27 -19.64
N ASP A 77 8.08 1.83 -19.64
CA ASP A 77 9.16 2.34 -20.43
C ASP A 77 8.68 2.06 -21.84
N ILE A 78 8.35 3.17 -22.46
CA ILE A 78 7.92 3.28 -23.82
C ILE A 78 9.08 2.75 -24.67
N ASP A 79 9.15 1.43 -24.88
CA ASP A 79 9.74 0.86 -26.08
C ASP A 79 8.59 0.53 -27.04
N ALA A 80 7.85 1.58 -27.38
CA ALA A 80 6.98 1.62 -28.52
C ALA A 80 7.59 2.58 -29.55
N ASP A 81 8.87 2.40 -29.90
CA ASP A 81 9.45 2.85 -31.18
C ASP A 81 10.93 2.43 -31.28
N ASN A 82 11.23 1.27 -31.88
CA ASN A 82 12.51 1.10 -32.56
C ASN A 82 12.43 0.10 -33.74
N HIS A 83 12.10 0.70 -34.89
CA HIS A 83 12.47 0.35 -36.28
C HIS A 83 12.02 -0.99 -36.90
#